data_AF-A0A7K2ZDV0-F1
#
_entry.id   AF-A0A7K2ZDV0-F1
#
_cell.length_a   1.000
_cell.length_b   1.000
_cell.length_c   1.000
_cell.angle_alpha   90.00
_cell.angle_beta   90.00
_cell.angle_gamma   90.00
#
_symmetry.space_group_name_H-M   'P 1'
#
loop_
_entity.id
_entity.type
_entity.pdbx_description
1 polymer ?
#
loop_
_entity_poly.entity_id
_entity_poly.type
_entity_poly.pdbx_seq_one_letter_code
_entity_poly.pdbx_strand_id
1 'polypeptide(L)' 'TERGAEIATVALAWLAARPTVAAPIASARTVEQLPALLAVADLELTEAELAALTEASA' A
#
# COMPACT_ATOMS: atom_id res chain seq x y z
N THR A 1 8.02 0.42 -10.73
CA THR A 1 7.58 1.53 -9.86
C THR A 1 8.80 2.28 -9.42
N GLU A 2 8.76 3.61 -9.32
CA GLU A 2 9.94 4.44 -8.95
C GLU A 2 10.55 4.03 -7.60
N ARG A 3 9.76 3.39 -6.73
CA ARG A 3 10.13 2.91 -5.40
C ARG A 3 10.72 1.49 -5.35
N GLY A 4 10.67 0.74 -6.46
CA GLY A 4 11.04 -0.69 -6.46
C GLY A 4 10.17 -1.59 -5.57
N ALA A 5 9.04 -1.07 -5.07
CA ALA A 5 8.08 -1.81 -4.26
C ALA A 5 7.01 -2.50 -5.11
N GLU A 6 6.52 -3.64 -4.61
CA GLU A 6 5.40 -4.38 -5.20
C GLU A 6 4.12 -3.53 -5.19
N ILE A 7 3.29 -3.71 -6.21
CA ILE A 7 2.04 -2.93 -6.35
C ILE A 7 1.11 -3.15 -5.16
N ALA A 8 1.03 -4.38 -4.65
CA ALA A 8 0.23 -4.70 -3.48
C ALA A 8 0.68 -3.91 -2.23
N THR A 9 1.99 -3.76 -2.04
CA THR A 9 2.56 -2.98 -0.93
C THR A 9 2.17 -1.50 -1.05
N VAL A 10 2.30 -0.91 -2.24
CA VAL A 10 1.92 0.49 -2.49
C VAL A 10 0.42 0.71 -2.25
N ALA A 11 -0.43 -0.18 -2.75
CA ALA A 11 -1.87 -0.08 -2.58
C ALA A 11 -2.30 -0.17 -1.10
N LEU A 12 -1.70 -1.09 -0.34
CA LEU A 12 -1.97 -1.24 1.09
C LEU A 12 -1.46 -0.05 1.91
N ALA A 13 -0.29 0.51 1.56
CA ALA A 13 0.26 1.68 2.22
C ALA A 13 -0.63 2.91 2.00
N TRP A 14 -1.17 3.08 0.78
CA TRP A 14 -2.13 4.13 0.50
C TRP A 14 -3.43 3.97 1.29
N LEU A 15 -3.97 2.74 1.38
CA LEU A 15 -5.14 2.45 2.21
C LEU A 15 -4.88 2.75 3.69
N ALA A 16 -3.72 2.35 4.22
CA ALA A 16 -3.34 2.59 5.61
C ALA A 16 -3.20 4.09 5.93
N ALA A 17 -2.85 4.92 4.95
CA ALA A 17 -2.75 6.38 5.13
C ALA A 17 -4.11 7.10 5.13
N ARG A 18 -5.22 6.42 4.83
CA ARG A 18 -6.55 7.05 4.78
C ARG A 18 -7.09 7.29 6.20
N PRO A 19 -7.58 8.52 6.52
CA PRO A 19 -8.09 8.83 7.85
C PRO A 19 -9.24 7.95 8.34
N THR A 20 -10.03 7.37 7.42
CA THR A 20 -11.19 6.53 7.75
C THR A 20 -10.88 5.04 7.77
N VAL A 21 -9.63 4.63 7.51
CA VAL A 21 -9.19 3.24 7.50
C VAL A 21 -8.36 2.99 8.76
N ALA A 22 -8.88 2.16 9.67
CA ALA A 22 -8.15 1.80 10.88
C ALA A 22 -6.92 0.92 10.58
N ALA A 23 -7.10 -0.06 9.68
CA ALA A 23 -6.02 -0.89 9.15
C ALA A 23 -6.50 -1.59 7.85
N PRO A 24 -5.63 -1.77 6.84
CA PRO A 24 -5.95 -2.59 5.68
C PRO A 24 -5.92 -4.09 6.05
N ILE A 25 -6.84 -4.86 5.49
CA ILE A 25 -6.89 -6.33 5.63
C ILE A 25 -6.60 -6.95 4.27
N ALA A 26 -5.55 -7.78 4.20
CA ALA A 26 -5.17 -8.49 2.98
C ALA A 26 -5.06 -9.99 3.22
N SER A 27 -5.42 -10.79 2.22
CA SER A 27 -5.33 -12.25 2.25
C SER A 27 -4.25 -12.74 1.28
N ALA A 28 -3.54 -13.78 1.69
CA ALA A 28 -2.61 -14.52 0.86
C ALA A 28 -3.15 -15.93 0.62
N ARG A 29 -3.20 -16.35 -0.64
CA ARG A 29 -3.49 -17.72 -1.05
C ARG A 29 -2.25 -18.60 -1.06
N THR A 30 -1.07 -18.00 -1.19
CA THR A 30 0.22 -18.70 -1.13
C THR A 30 1.24 -17.91 -0.29
N VAL A 31 2.25 -18.61 0.22
CA VAL A 31 3.25 -18.01 1.12
C VAL A 31 4.07 -16.93 0.42
N GLU A 32 4.31 -17.07 -0.88
CA GLU A 32 5.07 -16.14 -1.71
C GLU A 32 4.41 -14.76 -1.83
N GLN A 33 3.11 -14.64 -1.50
CA GLN A 33 2.42 -13.35 -1.46
C GLN A 33 2.71 -12.58 -0.17
N LEU A 34 3.06 -13.27 0.93
CA LEU A 34 3.26 -12.66 2.24
C LEU A 34 4.31 -11.54 2.25
N PRO A 35 5.49 -11.67 1.59
CA PRO A 35 6.49 -10.59 1.60
C PRO A 35 5.92 -9.24 1.15
N ALA A 36 5.14 -9.22 0.06
CA ALA A 36 4.55 -7.98 -0.45
C ALA A 36 3.47 -7.40 0.49
N LEU A 37 2.67 -8.27 1.13
CA LEU A 37 1.63 -7.83 2.06
C LEU A 37 2.21 -7.29 3.38
N LEU A 38 3.28 -7.91 3.88
CA LEU A 38 3.93 -7.54 5.14
C LEU A 38 4.82 -6.30 5.00
N ALA A 39 5.42 -6.08 3.82
CA ALA A 39 6.25 -4.91 3.54
C ALA A 39 5.51 -3.55 3.65
N VAL A 40 4.17 -3.57 3.78
CA VAL A 40 3.38 -2.34 3.99
C VAL A 40 3.82 -1.58 5.25
N ALA A 41 4.26 -2.32 6.29
CA ALA A 41 4.70 -1.73 7.55
C ALA A 41 5.96 -0.86 7.40
N ASP A 42 6.75 -1.09 6.35
CA ASP A 42 8.03 -0.42 6.10
C ASP A 42 7.93 0.65 5.00
N LEU A 43 6.75 0.82 4.38
CA LEU A 43 6.56 1.72 3.25
C LEU A 43 5.74 2.95 3.63
N GLU A 44 6.42 4.08 3.80
CA GLU A 44 5.79 5.39 3.93
C GLU A 44 5.70 6.10 2.57
N LEU A 45 4.49 6.48 2.16
CA LEU A 45 4.27 7.26 0.94
C LEU A 45 4.38 8.75 1.25
N THR A 46 5.04 9.49 0.37
CA THR A 46 5.10 10.96 0.44
C THR A 46 3.74 11.58 0.18
N GLU A 47 3.54 12.82 0.62
CA GLU A 47 2.30 13.56 0.36
C GLU A 47 1.98 13.65 -1.14
N ALA A 48 3.00 13.83 -1.98
CA ALA A 48 2.83 13.88 -3.43
C ALA A 48 2.34 12.55 -4.01
N GLU A 49 2.91 11.43 -3.56
CA GLU A 49 2.45 10.09 -3.98
C GLU A 49 1.03 9.80 -3.47
N LEU A 50 0.72 10.17 -2.22
CA LEU A 50 -0.64 10.03 -1.67
C LEU A 50 -1.67 10.84 -2.45
N ALA A 51 -1.32 12.07 -2.86
CA ALA A 51 -2.17 12.92 -3.68
C ALA A 51 -2.41 12.29 -5.07
N ALA A 52 -1.34 11.86 -5.75
CA ALA A 52 -1.43 11.22 -7.07
C ALA A 52 -2.28 9.94 -7.03
N LEU A 53 -2.08 9.09 -6.02
CA LEU A 53 -2.88 7.87 -5.84
C LEU A 53 -4.35 8.18 -5.50
N THR A 54 -4.59 9.26 -4.76
CA THR A 54 -5.96 9.70 -4.45
C THR A 54 -6.68 10.21 -5.70
N GLU A 55 -6.00 11.00 -6.52
CA GLU A 55 -6.54 11.46 -7.81
C GLU A 55 -6.84 10.29 -8.74
N ALA A 56 -5.93 9.32 -8.85
CA ALA A 56 -6.11 8.14 -9.69
C ALA A 56 -7.20 7.18 -9.20
N SER A 57 -7.65 7.30 -7.95
CA SER A 57 -8.67 6.43 -7.32
C SER A 57 -10.05 7.09 -7.19
N ALA A 58 -10.18 8.36 -7.60
CA ALA A 58 -11.45 9.10 -7.61
C ALA A 58 -12.32 8.73 -8.81
#